data_AF-A0A2V6UCU2-F1
#
_entry.id   AF-A0A2V6UCU2-F1
#
_cell.length_a   1.000
_cell.length_b   1.000
_cell.length_c   1.000
_cell.angle_alpha   90.00
_cell.angle_beta   90.00
_cell.angle_gamma   90.00
#
_symmetry.space_group_name_H-M   'P 1'
#
loop_
_entity.id
_entity.type
_entity.pdbx_description
1 polymer ?
#
loop_
_entity_poly.entity_id
_entity_poly.type
_entity_poly.pdbx_seq_one_letter_code
_entity_poly.pdbx_strand_id
1 'polypeptide(L)'
;MRGMTADQILGRMVERMHAKLRPDIRERARARKLTVHELLTFASIIEREAVARDEQRLISAVFWNRLQQGMPLQADPTVQYAHGKDRQRLSRADLLRDHPYNTYTRSGLPPGPIASPGLDAIEAALDPAPVGYLFFVKRDASHHYFSTTLDEHRQAIARYRASPAVGGRRADPLIPDRPPRLR
;
A
#
# COMPACT_ATOMS: atom_id res chain seq x y z
N MET A 1 15.67 -25.41 14.26
CA MET A 1 15.07 -25.76 12.94
C MET A 1 16.00 -26.67 12.12
N ARG A 2 16.61 -27.70 12.70
CA ARG A 2 17.32 -28.74 11.92
C ARG A 2 16.39 -29.94 11.78
N GLY A 3 16.25 -30.49 10.58
CA GLY A 3 15.46 -31.70 10.31
C GLY A 3 13.98 -31.49 9.93
N MET A 4 13.51 -30.25 9.74
CA MET A 4 12.15 -30.00 9.24
C MET A 4 12.12 -29.94 7.71
N THR A 5 11.06 -30.47 7.11
CA THR A 5 10.78 -30.31 5.68
C THR A 5 10.25 -28.89 5.37
N ALA A 6 10.29 -28.49 4.10
CA ALA A 6 9.71 -27.22 3.66
C ALA A 6 8.23 -27.09 4.04
N ASP A 7 7.44 -28.16 3.86
CA ASP A 7 6.01 -28.18 4.20
C ASP A 7 5.76 -27.98 5.70
N GLN A 8 6.60 -28.57 6.56
CA GLN A 8 6.49 -28.37 8.01
C GLN A 8 6.81 -26.93 8.41
N ILE A 9 7.75 -26.29 7.73
CA ILE A 9 8.07 -24.88 7.95
C ILE A 9 6.90 -24.00 7.50
N LEU A 10 6.35 -24.24 6.31
CA LEU A 10 5.20 -23.50 5.77
C LEU A 10 3.96 -23.67 6.67
N GLY A 11 3.68 -24.89 7.12
CA GLY A 11 2.58 -25.17 8.05
C GLY A 11 2.70 -24.34 9.33
N ARG A 12 3.89 -24.30 9.95
CA ARG A 12 4.14 -23.47 11.13
C ARG A 12 4.01 -21.97 10.88
N MET A 13 4.40 -21.49 9.70
CA MET A 13 4.22 -20.08 9.32
C MET A 13 2.73 -19.72 9.21
N VAL A 14 1.93 -20.58 8.57
CA VAL A 14 0.48 -20.41 8.45
C VAL A 14 -0.19 -20.49 9.82
N GLU A 15 0.12 -21.50 10.63
CA GLU A 15 -0.39 -21.62 12.01
C GLU A 15 -0.12 -20.37 12.84
N ARG A 16 1.12 -19.83 12.75
CA ARG A 16 1.48 -18.59 13.44
C ARG A 16 0.64 -17.41 12.96
N MET A 17 0.43 -17.26 11.65
CA MET A 17 -0.46 -16.22 11.11
C MET A 17 -1.88 -16.39 11.64
N HIS A 18 -2.44 -17.60 11.61
CA HIS A 18 -3.78 -17.88 12.13
C HIS A 18 -3.91 -17.54 13.62
N ALA A 19 -2.89 -17.86 14.43
CA ALA A 19 -2.85 -17.53 15.85
C ALA A 19 -2.77 -16.01 16.10
N LYS A 20 -2.12 -15.25 15.20
CA LYS A 20 -2.06 -13.78 15.27
C LYS A 20 -3.36 -13.12 14.81
N LEU A 21 -4.10 -13.73 13.88
CA LEU A 21 -5.45 -13.33 13.49
C LEU A 21 -6.49 -13.79 14.53
N ARG A 22 -6.38 -13.20 15.72
CA ARG A 22 -7.27 -13.42 16.86
C ARG A 22 -8.75 -13.15 16.50
N PRO A 23 -9.71 -13.68 17.28
CA PRO A 23 -11.14 -13.45 17.03
C PRO A 23 -11.53 -11.97 16.91
N ASP A 24 -10.94 -11.08 17.71
CA ASP A 24 -11.21 -9.64 17.69
C ASP A 24 -10.79 -8.98 16.36
N ILE A 25 -9.65 -9.38 15.79
CA ILE A 25 -9.18 -8.90 14.48
C ILE A 25 -10.15 -9.34 13.39
N ARG A 26 -10.60 -10.60 13.44
CA ARG A 26 -11.55 -11.15 12.46
C ARG A 26 -12.91 -10.47 12.54
N GLU A 27 -13.37 -10.14 13.74
CA GLU A 27 -14.60 -9.40 13.96
C GLU A 27 -14.51 -7.96 13.43
N ARG A 28 -13.43 -7.24 13.74
CA ARG A 28 -13.16 -5.91 13.20
C ARG A 28 -13.06 -5.91 11.66
N ALA A 29 -12.46 -6.95 11.08
CA ALA A 29 -12.42 -7.12 9.63
C ALA A 29 -13.82 -7.25 9.02
N ARG A 30 -14.68 -8.09 9.62
CA ARG A 30 -16.08 -8.24 9.20
C ARG A 30 -16.87 -6.94 9.35
N ALA A 31 -16.66 -6.19 10.44
CA ALA A 31 -17.28 -4.88 10.63
C ALA A 31 -16.87 -3.87 9.54
N ARG A 32 -15.65 -4.00 9.00
CA ARG A 32 -15.15 -3.26 7.83
C ARG A 32 -15.54 -3.86 6.49
N LYS A 33 -16.38 -4.91 6.46
CA LYS A 33 -16.78 -5.67 5.27
C LYS A 33 -15.60 -6.29 4.51
N LEU A 34 -14.54 -6.65 5.23
CA LEU A 34 -13.38 -7.36 4.67
C LEU A 34 -13.43 -8.83 5.06
N THR A 35 -13.20 -9.70 4.08
CA THR A 35 -12.76 -11.07 4.35
C THR A 35 -11.34 -11.07 4.93
N VAL A 36 -10.92 -12.19 5.53
CA VAL A 36 -9.53 -12.33 6.01
C VAL A 36 -8.54 -12.19 4.85
N HIS A 37 -8.89 -12.71 3.68
CA HIS A 37 -8.05 -12.59 2.48
C HIS A 37 -7.89 -11.14 2.07
N GLU A 38 -8.97 -10.37 2.00
CA GLU A 38 -8.92 -8.94 1.67
C GLU A 38 -8.19 -8.10 2.73
N LEU A 39 -8.36 -8.44 4.02
CA LEU A 39 -7.60 -7.81 5.10
C LEU A 39 -6.09 -8.02 4.90
N LEU A 40 -5.66 -9.26 4.66
CA LEU A 40 -4.25 -9.56 4.43
C LEU A 40 -3.74 -8.91 3.14
N THR A 41 -4.57 -8.86 2.10
CA THR A 41 -4.25 -8.13 0.86
C THR A 41 -4.00 -6.67 1.15
N PHE A 42 -4.92 -6.02 1.85
CA PHE A 42 -4.83 -4.61 2.14
C PHE A 42 -3.64 -4.28 3.07
N ALA A 43 -3.45 -5.08 4.13
CA ALA A 43 -2.32 -4.95 5.03
C ALA A 43 -0.97 -5.16 4.32
N SER A 44 -0.89 -6.08 3.34
CA SER A 44 0.34 -6.31 2.59
C SER A 44 0.76 -5.11 1.72
N ILE A 45 -0.20 -4.32 1.24
CA ILE A 45 0.07 -3.09 0.49
C ILE A 45 0.62 -2.03 1.45
N ILE A 46 -0.03 -1.85 2.62
CA ILE A 46 0.42 -0.91 3.66
C ILE A 46 1.83 -1.25 4.15
N GLU A 47 2.10 -2.52 4.43
CA GLU A 47 3.43 -3.02 4.86
C GLU A 47 4.53 -2.66 3.85
N ARG A 48 4.20 -2.68 2.55
CA ARG A 48 5.17 -2.43 1.49
C ARG A 48 5.39 -0.96 1.18
N GLU A 49 4.42 -0.10 1.49
CA GLU A 49 4.52 1.36 1.32
C GLU A 49 5.18 2.03 2.53
N ALA A 50 4.86 1.59 3.74
CA ALA A 50 5.33 2.21 4.96
C ALA A 50 6.79 1.84 5.26
N VAL A 51 7.70 2.79 5.05
CA VAL A 51 9.08 2.67 5.56
C VAL A 51 9.11 2.97 7.06
N ALA A 52 8.38 3.99 7.50
CA ALA A 52 8.22 4.36 8.90
C ALA A 52 6.90 3.78 9.45
N ARG A 53 6.97 3.13 10.63
CA ARG A 53 5.81 2.44 11.22
C ARG A 53 4.69 3.39 11.65
N ASP A 54 5.05 4.60 12.05
CA ASP A 54 4.12 5.66 12.46
C ASP A 54 3.26 6.19 11.31
N GLU A 55 3.67 6.00 10.05
CA GLU A 55 2.89 6.38 8.87
C GLU A 55 1.87 5.32 8.42
N GLN A 56 1.91 4.10 8.95
CA GLN A 56 1.03 3.00 8.51
C GLN A 56 -0.46 3.37 8.59
N ARG A 57 -0.88 4.04 9.66
CA ARG A 57 -2.28 4.48 9.83
C ARG A 57 -2.66 5.59 8.85
N LEU A 58 -1.73 6.47 8.48
CA LEU A 58 -1.95 7.54 7.51
C LEU A 58 -2.04 6.97 6.09
N ILE A 59 -1.15 6.06 5.72
CA ILE A 59 -1.17 5.35 4.44
C ILE A 59 -2.46 4.52 4.33
N SER A 60 -2.85 3.82 5.40
CA SER A 60 -4.13 3.11 5.46
C SER A 60 -5.31 4.05 5.21
N ALA A 61 -5.32 5.23 5.84
CA ALA A 61 -6.37 6.23 5.63
C ALA A 61 -6.47 6.66 4.16
N VAL A 62 -5.33 6.94 3.51
CA VAL A 62 -5.32 7.30 2.08
C VAL A 62 -5.98 6.22 1.22
N PHE A 63 -5.59 4.96 1.42
CA PHE A 63 -6.15 3.87 0.62
C PHE A 63 -7.61 3.59 0.93
N TRP A 64 -8.04 3.66 2.19
CA TRP A 64 -9.46 3.56 2.54
C TRP A 64 -10.29 4.67 1.90
N ASN A 65 -9.84 5.92 1.98
CA ASN A 65 -10.51 7.06 1.38
C ASN A 65 -10.62 6.89 -0.13
N ARG A 66 -9.55 6.42 -0.80
CA ARG A 66 -9.56 6.11 -2.23
C ARG A 66 -10.57 5.01 -2.58
N LEU A 67 -10.57 3.89 -1.85
CA LEU A 67 -11.52 2.79 -2.07
C LEU A 67 -12.97 3.26 -1.93
N GLN A 68 -13.26 4.06 -0.90
CA GLN A 68 -14.60 4.60 -0.67
C GLN A 68 -15.06 5.56 -1.78
N GLN A 69 -14.13 6.26 -2.44
CA GLN A 69 -14.41 7.14 -3.57
C GLN A 69 -14.31 6.43 -4.93
N GLY A 70 -14.11 5.11 -4.97
CA GLY A 70 -13.91 4.35 -6.21
C GLY A 70 -12.62 4.71 -6.97
N MET A 71 -11.68 5.38 -6.32
CA MET A 71 -10.39 5.74 -6.89
C MET A 71 -9.47 4.51 -6.95
N PRO A 72 -8.67 4.35 -8.01
CA PRO A 72 -7.60 3.35 -8.02
C PRO A 72 -6.58 3.62 -6.90
N LEU A 73 -6.02 2.56 -6.31
CA LEU A 73 -5.06 2.72 -5.21
C LEU A 73 -3.76 3.36 -5.69
N GLN A 74 -3.30 3.00 -6.90
CA GLN A 74 -2.05 3.48 -7.50
C GLN A 74 -0.84 3.23 -6.60
N ALA A 75 -0.76 2.03 -6.04
CA ALA A 75 0.33 1.62 -5.15
C ALA A 75 1.45 0.97 -5.97
N ASP A 76 2.65 1.55 -5.95
CA ASP A 76 3.82 1.05 -6.69
C ASP A 76 4.16 -0.40 -6.34
N PRO A 77 4.12 -0.85 -5.06
CA PRO A 77 4.41 -2.22 -4.70
C PRO A 77 3.53 -3.26 -5.40
N THR A 78 2.29 -2.93 -5.77
CA THR A 78 1.41 -3.89 -6.46
C THR A 78 1.84 -4.10 -7.92
N VAL A 79 2.35 -3.05 -8.57
CA VAL A 79 2.94 -3.12 -9.91
C VAL A 79 4.31 -3.80 -9.88
N GLN A 80 5.11 -3.53 -8.85
CA GLN A 80 6.37 -4.25 -8.62
C GLN A 80 6.12 -5.75 -8.47
N TYR A 81 5.13 -6.14 -7.68
CA TYR A 81 4.72 -7.54 -7.53
C TYR A 81 4.25 -8.14 -8.86
N ALA A 82 3.42 -7.43 -9.62
CA ALA A 82 2.92 -7.85 -10.93
C ALA A 82 4.03 -8.18 -11.95
N HIS A 83 5.21 -7.57 -11.81
CA HIS A 83 6.30 -7.69 -12.78
C HIS A 83 7.57 -8.30 -12.22
N GLY A 84 7.55 -8.83 -10.98
CA GLY A 84 8.75 -9.39 -10.34
C GLY A 84 9.86 -8.34 -10.11
N LYS A 85 9.49 -7.08 -9.95
CA LYS A 85 10.37 -5.91 -9.85
C LYS A 85 10.52 -5.44 -8.40
N ASP A 86 10.86 -6.35 -7.49
CA ASP A 86 10.90 -6.04 -6.05
C ASP A 86 11.82 -4.85 -5.75
N ARG A 87 11.24 -3.76 -5.21
CA ARG A 87 11.92 -2.50 -4.88
C ARG A 87 12.67 -1.85 -6.05
N GLN A 88 12.37 -2.23 -7.28
CA GLN A 88 12.94 -1.62 -8.48
C GLN A 88 12.12 -0.42 -8.92
N ARG A 89 12.77 0.49 -9.62
CA ARG A 89 12.13 1.65 -10.24
C ARG A 89 11.16 1.18 -11.33
N LEU A 90 9.95 1.69 -11.28
CA LEU A 90 8.95 1.47 -12.32
C LEU A 90 9.10 2.51 -13.44
N SER A 91 8.96 2.06 -14.68
CA SER A 91 8.82 2.94 -15.84
C SER A 91 7.34 3.28 -16.07
N ARG A 92 7.07 4.32 -16.86
CA ARG A 92 5.70 4.64 -17.29
C ARG A 92 5.02 3.46 -18.02
N ALA A 93 5.80 2.68 -18.77
CA ALA A 93 5.28 1.50 -19.46
C ALA A 93 4.84 0.41 -18.47
N ASP A 94 5.55 0.23 -17.35
CA ASP A 94 5.17 -0.70 -16.30
C ASP A 94 3.82 -0.31 -15.67
N LEU A 95 3.67 0.98 -15.33
CA LEU A 95 2.44 1.48 -14.68
C LEU A 95 1.18 1.33 -15.56
N LEU A 96 1.34 1.35 -16.88
CA LEU A 96 0.22 1.26 -17.83
C LEU A 96 -0.03 -0.16 -18.34
N ARG A 97 0.86 -1.11 -18.03
CA ARG A 97 0.71 -2.50 -18.47
C ARG A 97 -0.42 -3.16 -17.70
N ASP A 98 -1.42 -3.68 -18.41
CA ASP A 98 -2.53 -4.36 -17.75
C ASP A 98 -2.05 -5.63 -17.04
N HIS A 99 -2.48 -5.78 -15.78
CA HIS A 99 -2.24 -6.94 -14.94
C HIS A 99 -3.26 -6.94 -13.78
N PRO A 100 -3.72 -8.09 -13.27
CA PRO A 100 -4.68 -8.15 -12.17
C PRO A 100 -4.23 -7.43 -10.88
N TYR A 101 -2.92 -7.39 -10.62
CA TYR A 101 -2.32 -6.68 -9.48
C TYR A 101 -1.97 -5.21 -9.78
N ASN A 102 -2.19 -4.70 -10.99
CA ASN A 102 -1.88 -3.32 -11.31
C ASN A 102 -3.00 -2.39 -10.83
N THR A 103 -2.79 -1.76 -9.68
CA THR A 103 -3.75 -0.83 -9.06
C THR A 103 -3.74 0.57 -9.67
N TYR A 104 -2.95 0.80 -10.73
CA TYR A 104 -3.07 1.99 -11.58
C TYR A 104 -4.14 1.82 -12.66
N THR A 105 -4.29 0.60 -13.19
CA THR A 105 -5.25 0.31 -14.27
C THR A 105 -6.55 -0.31 -13.76
N ARG A 106 -6.55 -0.88 -12.55
CA ARG A 106 -7.72 -1.53 -11.94
C ARG A 106 -8.03 -0.92 -10.57
N SER A 107 -9.30 -0.56 -10.36
CA SER A 107 -9.80 -0.08 -9.08
C SER A 107 -10.06 -1.23 -8.11
N GLY A 108 -10.08 -0.93 -6.81
CA GLY A 108 -10.28 -1.92 -5.75
C GLY A 108 -8.99 -2.57 -5.27
N LEU A 109 -9.13 -3.61 -4.43
CA LEU A 109 -8.02 -4.43 -3.99
C LEU A 109 -7.59 -5.40 -5.10
N PRO A 110 -6.28 -5.72 -5.22
CA PRO A 110 -5.82 -6.76 -6.13
C PRO A 110 -6.31 -8.16 -5.67
N PRO A 111 -6.16 -9.22 -6.49
CA PRO A 111 -6.68 -10.55 -6.19
C PRO A 111 -6.13 -11.21 -4.92
N GLY A 112 -5.01 -10.71 -4.37
CA GLY A 112 -4.40 -11.28 -3.17
C GLY A 112 -3.26 -10.43 -2.61
N PRO A 113 -2.66 -10.88 -1.49
CA PRO A 113 -1.55 -10.19 -0.85
C PRO A 113 -0.29 -10.19 -1.72
N ILE A 114 0.48 -9.10 -1.64
CA ILE A 114 1.75 -8.94 -2.35
C ILE A 114 2.98 -9.18 -1.47
N ALA A 115 2.77 -9.41 -0.16
CA ALA A 115 3.78 -9.65 0.84
C ALA A 115 3.16 -10.34 2.07
N SER A 116 3.98 -10.76 3.03
CA SER A 116 3.53 -11.21 4.36
C SER A 116 3.46 -10.02 5.33
N PRO A 117 2.28 -9.46 5.64
CA PRO A 117 2.18 -8.29 6.51
C PRO A 117 2.48 -8.61 7.97
N GLY A 118 3.08 -7.65 8.67
CA GLY A 118 3.20 -7.68 10.12
C GLY A 118 1.87 -7.41 10.83
N LEU A 119 1.82 -7.65 12.14
CA LEU A 119 0.62 -7.36 12.93
C LEU A 119 0.28 -5.87 12.93
N ASP A 120 1.28 -4.99 12.97
CA ASP A 120 1.06 -3.54 12.95
C ASP A 120 0.36 -3.08 11.66
N ALA A 121 0.74 -3.62 10.50
CA ALA A 121 0.08 -3.32 9.23
C ALA A 121 -1.36 -3.86 9.17
N ILE A 122 -1.61 -5.03 9.77
CA ILE A 122 -2.97 -5.59 9.93
C ILE A 122 -3.83 -4.69 10.82
N GLU A 123 -3.29 -4.23 11.94
CA GLU A 123 -3.99 -3.33 12.86
C GLU A 123 -4.25 -1.97 12.19
N ALA A 124 -3.27 -1.42 11.47
CA ALA A 124 -3.42 -0.18 10.70
C ALA A 124 -4.49 -0.30 9.61
N ALA A 125 -4.58 -1.45 8.93
CA ALA A 125 -5.62 -1.71 7.93
C ALA A 125 -7.04 -1.66 8.52
N LEU A 126 -7.21 -2.03 9.79
CA LEU A 126 -8.49 -2.03 10.51
C LEU A 126 -8.81 -0.69 11.21
N ASP A 127 -7.77 0.05 11.59
CA ASP A 127 -7.86 1.32 12.29
C ASP A 127 -7.01 2.42 11.60
N PRO A 128 -7.44 2.89 10.41
CA PRO A 128 -6.80 4.02 9.74
C PRO A 128 -6.89 5.29 10.59
N ALA A 129 -5.96 6.21 10.37
CA ALA A 129 -6.04 7.54 10.97
C ALA A 129 -7.33 8.27 10.51
N PRO A 130 -8.00 9.04 11.40
CA PRO A 130 -9.24 9.74 11.08
C PRO A 130 -8.96 11.03 10.28
N VAL A 131 -8.40 10.90 9.08
CA VAL A 131 -7.96 12.00 8.22
C VAL A 131 -8.47 11.81 6.80
N GLY A 132 -8.75 12.92 6.11
CA GLY A 132 -9.27 12.95 4.75
C GLY A 132 -8.18 12.96 3.66
N TYR A 133 -7.00 12.41 3.91
CA TYR A 133 -5.92 12.41 2.92
C TYR A 133 -6.25 11.47 1.75
N LEU A 134 -5.88 11.90 0.54
CA LEU A 134 -6.07 11.14 -0.71
C LEU A 134 -4.75 10.92 -1.45
N PHE A 135 -3.69 11.62 -1.06
CA PHE A 135 -2.40 11.57 -1.72
C PHE A 135 -1.29 11.56 -0.68
N PHE A 136 -0.18 10.93 -1.04
CA PHE A 136 1.07 11.07 -0.32
C PHE A 136 2.24 11.05 -1.30
N VAL A 137 3.30 11.78 -0.98
CA VAL A 137 4.55 11.81 -1.76
C VAL A 137 5.72 11.81 -0.78
N LYS A 138 6.82 11.18 -1.18
CA LYS A 138 8.03 11.13 -0.37
C LYS A 138 8.45 12.54 0.08
N ARG A 139 8.78 12.67 1.35
CA ARG A 139 9.37 13.88 1.95
C ARG A 139 10.88 13.71 2.11
N ASP A 140 11.28 12.58 2.69
CA ASP A 140 12.66 12.23 3.02
C ASP A 140 12.86 10.71 2.89
N ALA A 141 13.97 10.15 3.38
CA ALA A 141 14.28 8.73 3.21
C ALA A 141 13.19 7.79 3.77
N SER A 142 12.47 8.19 4.82
CA SER A 142 11.53 7.34 5.54
C SER A 142 10.10 7.87 5.63
N HIS A 143 9.87 9.17 5.39
CA HIS A 143 8.55 9.79 5.57
C HIS A 143 7.97 10.40 4.29
N HIS A 144 6.68 10.70 4.36
CA HIS A 144 5.87 11.29 3.30
C HIS A 144 5.21 12.59 3.73
N TYR A 145 4.95 13.45 2.75
CA TYR A 145 3.92 14.48 2.85
C TYR A 145 2.58 13.86 2.49
N PHE A 146 1.54 14.17 3.26
CA PHE A 146 0.16 13.76 2.99
C PHE A 146 -0.68 14.96 2.56
N SER A 147 -1.66 14.74 1.68
CA SER A 147 -2.48 15.82 1.11
C SER A 147 -3.89 15.34 0.82
N THR A 148 -4.87 16.23 0.96
CA THR A 148 -6.29 15.96 0.67
C THR A 148 -6.63 16.36 -0.77
N THR A 149 -5.99 17.42 -1.29
CA THR A 149 -6.26 17.89 -2.66
C THR A 149 -5.10 17.60 -3.61
N LEU A 150 -5.41 17.57 -4.92
CA LEU A 150 -4.40 17.41 -5.96
C LEU A 150 -3.43 18.60 -6.01
N ASP A 151 -3.90 19.81 -5.72
CA ASP A 151 -3.05 21.00 -5.75
C ASP A 151 -2.08 21.04 -4.58
N GLU A 152 -2.50 20.64 -3.37
CA GLU A 152 -1.60 20.40 -2.24
C GLU A 152 -0.55 19.34 -2.58
N HIS A 153 -0.97 18.25 -3.20
CA HIS A 153 -0.08 17.18 -3.61
C HIS A 153 0.97 17.68 -4.61
N ARG A 154 0.56 18.44 -5.64
CA ARG A 154 1.43 19.13 -6.61
C ARG A 154 2.47 20.02 -5.94
N GLN A 155 2.07 20.78 -4.93
CA GLN A 155 3.00 21.59 -4.15
C GLN A 155 3.98 20.73 -3.34
N ALA A 156 3.52 19.65 -2.71
CA ALA A 156 4.38 18.73 -1.97
C ALA A 156 5.43 18.06 -2.86
N ILE A 157 5.07 17.69 -4.09
CA ILE A 157 6.01 17.16 -5.10
C ILE A 157 7.05 18.21 -5.47
N ALA A 158 6.63 19.45 -5.73
CA ALA A 158 7.55 20.53 -6.06
C ALA A 158 8.56 20.76 -4.91
N ARG A 159 8.11 20.71 -3.65
CA ARG A 159 8.99 20.79 -2.46
C ARG A 159 9.97 19.64 -2.37
N TYR A 160 9.52 18.41 -2.62
CA TYR A 160 10.39 17.23 -2.64
C TYR A 160 11.46 17.34 -3.74
N ARG A 161 11.07 17.74 -4.95
CA ARG A 161 11.99 17.93 -6.09
C ARG A 161 13.02 19.04 -5.86
N ALA A 162 12.68 20.08 -5.11
CA ALA A 162 13.57 21.20 -4.81
C ALA A 162 14.55 20.95 -3.65
N SER A 163 14.37 19.86 -2.88
CA SER A 163 15.15 19.62 -1.67
C SER A 163 16.56 19.07 -1.99
N PRO A 164 17.65 19.64 -1.42
CA PRO A 164 19.04 19.26 -1.73
C PRO A 164 19.43 17.84 -1.28
N ALA A 165 18.64 17.21 -0.40
CA ALA A 165 18.75 15.78 -0.07
C ALA A 165 18.50 14.85 -1.28
N VAL A 166 17.93 15.38 -2.37
CA VAL A 166 17.72 14.69 -3.65
C VAL A 166 18.84 15.07 -4.63
N GLY A 167 20.09 15.01 -4.17
CA GLY A 167 21.27 15.15 -5.04
C GLY A 167 21.33 14.01 -6.06
N GLY A 168 20.89 14.28 -7.29
CA GLY A 168 21.10 13.43 -8.45
C GLY A 168 19.92 12.53 -8.84
N ARG A 169 19.21 12.95 -9.90
CA ARG A 169 18.40 12.13 -10.84
C ARG A 169 17.81 10.84 -10.24
N ARG A 170 16.79 10.96 -9.40
CA ARG A 170 15.85 9.86 -9.14
C ARG A 170 14.47 10.24 -9.65
N ALA A 171 13.75 9.22 -10.12
CA ALA A 171 12.51 9.32 -10.87
C ALA A 171 11.55 10.36 -10.30
N ASP A 172 10.93 11.10 -11.21
CA ASP A 172 9.71 11.80 -10.91
C ASP A 172 8.70 10.82 -10.30
N PRO A 173 8.08 11.08 -9.13
CA PRO A 173 6.93 10.29 -8.72
C PRO A 173 5.91 10.38 -9.85
N LEU A 174 5.75 9.29 -10.60
CA LEU A 174 4.82 9.19 -11.73
C LEU A 174 3.41 9.15 -11.14
N ILE A 175 2.91 10.33 -10.82
CA ILE A 175 1.58 10.52 -10.31
C ILE A 175 0.65 10.54 -11.50
N PRO A 176 -0.37 9.68 -11.55
CA PRO A 176 -1.40 9.81 -12.55
C PRO A 176 -2.12 11.12 -12.28
N ASP A 177 -1.86 12.11 -13.12
CA ASP A 177 -2.44 13.44 -13.14
C ASP A 177 -3.96 13.45 -13.48
N ARG A 178 -4.71 12.42 -13.05
CA ARG A 178 -6.16 12.37 -13.27
C ARG A 178 -6.91 12.09 -11.97
N PRO A 179 -7.70 13.05 -11.46
CA PRO A 179 -8.86 12.68 -10.66
C PRO A 179 -9.74 11.71 -11.48
N PRO A 180 -10.49 10.81 -10.83
CA PRO A 180 -11.47 9.99 -11.54
C PRO A 180 -12.36 10.91 -12.36
N ARG A 181 -12.56 10.60 -13.64
CA ARG A 181 -13.69 11.17 -14.37
C ARG A 181 -14.92 10.60 -13.67
N LEU A 182 -15.59 11.42 -12.86
CA LEU A 182 -16.98 11.17 -12.46
C LEU A 182 -17.74 10.95 -13.77
N ARG A 183 -18.14 9.69 -14.03
CA ARG A 183 -19.15 9.38 -15.03
C ARG A 183 -20.51 9.57 -14.38
#